data_AF-A0A2P8D8L4-F1
#
_entry.id   AF-A0A2P8D8L4-F1
#
_cell.length_a   1.000
_cell.length_b   1.000
_cell.length_c   1.000
_cell.angle_alpha   90.00
_cell.angle_beta   90.00
_cell.angle_gamma   90.00
#
_symmetry.space_group_name_H-M   'P 1'
#
loop_
_entity.id
_entity.type
_entity.pdbx_description
1 polymer ?
#
loop_
_entity_poly.entity_id
_entity_poly.type
_entity_poly.pdbx_seq_one_letter_code
_entity_poly.pdbx_strand_id
1 'polypeptide(L)'
;MNHSVIFAPVYLVIAAGKLRSFTFEVGYNTITGRFASIKTEGYELVLDNEFAYRKGNFPPGWVALVIPALVGLLEEHLYHVDELN
;
A
#
# COMPACT_ATOMS: atom_id res chain seq x y z
N MET A 1 -8.50 -15.38 -12.30
CA MET A 1 -7.23 -14.72 -12.64
C MET A 1 -6.83 -13.85 -11.46
N ASN A 2 -5.55 -13.83 -11.11
CA ASN A 2 -5.04 -12.91 -10.09
C ASN A 2 -4.77 -11.57 -10.77
N HIS A 3 -5.31 -10.49 -10.23
CA HIS A 3 -5.06 -9.13 -10.72
C HIS A 3 -4.46 -8.32 -9.58
N SER A 4 -3.35 -7.63 -9.82
CA SER A 4 -2.80 -6.67 -8.89
C SER A 4 -2.27 -5.43 -9.61
N VAL A 5 -2.33 -4.30 -8.92
CA VAL A 5 -1.74 -3.02 -9.29
C VAL A 5 -0.60 -2.77 -8.32
N ILE A 6 0.55 -2.36 -8.86
CA ILE A 6 1.77 -2.09 -8.10
C ILE A 6 2.14 -0.63 -8.26
N PHE A 7 2.28 0.09 -7.15
CA PHE A 7 2.78 1.45 -7.09
C PHE A 7 4.19 1.43 -6.51
N ALA A 8 5.19 1.61 -7.38
CA ALA A 8 6.60 1.64 -6.98
C ALA A 8 7.46 2.44 -7.97
N PRO A 9 8.48 3.17 -7.48
CA PRO A 9 8.76 3.47 -6.07
C PRO A 9 7.91 4.63 -5.56
N VAL A 10 7.39 4.52 -4.34
CA VAL A 10 6.70 5.63 -3.64
C VAL A 10 7.57 6.09 -2.49
N TYR A 11 7.98 7.36 -2.48
CA TYR A 11 8.89 7.90 -1.48
C TYR A 11 8.12 8.62 -0.37
N LEU A 12 8.37 8.21 0.88
CA LEU A 12 7.76 8.82 2.07
C LEU A 12 8.83 9.28 3.05
N VAL A 13 8.57 10.41 3.71
CA VAL A 13 9.40 10.92 4.79
C VAL A 13 8.97 10.25 6.10
N ILE A 14 9.81 9.38 6.66
CA ILE A 14 9.48 8.58 7.86
C ILE A 14 9.95 9.19 9.18
N ALA A 15 10.90 10.13 9.12
CA ALA A 15 11.42 10.91 10.23
C ALA A 15 12.09 12.16 9.66
N ALA A 16 12.42 13.16 10.49
CA ALA A 16 13.01 14.45 10.08
C ALA A 16 14.07 14.30 8.95
N GLY A 17 13.66 14.56 7.71
CA GLY A 17 14.49 14.47 6.50
C GLY A 17 14.83 13.07 5.98
N LYS A 18 14.40 11.99 6.62
CA LYS A 18 14.68 10.62 6.17
C LYS A 18 13.61 10.14 5.20
N LEU A 19 13.92 10.23 3.91
CA LEU A 19 13.16 9.63 2.83
C LEU A 19 13.41 8.12 2.77
N ARG A 20 12.35 7.35 2.50
CA ARG A 20 12.41 5.92 2.27
C ARG A 20 11.47 5.53 1.14
N SER A 21 11.88 4.60 0.30
CA SER A 21 11.07 4.07 -0.80
C SER A 21 10.22 2.90 -0.34
N PHE A 22 8.97 2.89 -0.78
CA PHE A 22 8.00 1.84 -0.53
C PHE A 22 7.44 1.32 -1.85
N THR A 23 7.07 0.04 -1.85
CA THR A 23 6.26 -0.59 -2.89
C THR A 23 4.91 -0.89 -2.29
N PHE A 24 3.85 -0.40 -2.92
CA PHE A 24 2.48 -0.72 -2.56
C PHE A 24 1.91 -1.65 -3.62
N GLU A 25 1.21 -2.69 -3.19
CA GLU A 25 0.55 -3.64 -4.07
C GLU A 25 -0.87 -3.84 -3.57
N VAL A 26 -1.85 -3.67 -4.46
CA VAL A 26 -3.25 -3.93 -4.17
C VAL A 26 -3.79 -4.86 -5.24
N GLY A 27 -4.50 -5.90 -4.82
CA GLY A 27 -4.95 -6.89 -5.77
C GLY A 27 -6.08 -7.76 -5.25
N TYR A 28 -6.45 -8.71 -6.10
CA TYR A 28 -7.43 -9.74 -5.84
C TYR A 28 -6.84 -11.11 -6.19
N ASN A 29 -6.88 -12.00 -5.21
CA ASN A 29 -6.53 -13.40 -5.36
C ASN A 29 -7.81 -14.24 -5.17
N THR A 30 -8.03 -15.23 -6.03
CA THR A 30 -9.24 -16.06 -5.98
C THR A 30 -9.37 -16.93 -4.71
N ILE A 31 -8.27 -17.17 -3.99
CA ILE A 31 -8.22 -17.96 -2.76
C ILE A 31 -8.39 -17.07 -1.53
N THR A 32 -7.64 -15.97 -1.46
CA THR A 32 -7.58 -15.11 -0.26
C THR A 32 -8.43 -13.85 -0.35
N GLY A 33 -9.05 -13.58 -1.50
CA GLY A 33 -9.83 -12.37 -1.75
C GLY A 33 -8.96 -11.15 -2.06
N ARG A 34 -9.51 -9.96 -1.76
CA ARG A 34 -8.79 -8.68 -1.90
C ARG A 34 -7.67 -8.62 -0.87
N PHE A 35 -6.52 -8.08 -1.28
CA PHE A 35 -5.39 -7.84 -0.40
C PHE A 35 -4.70 -6.54 -0.76
N ALA A 36 -4.03 -5.96 0.24
CA ALA A 36 -3.06 -4.90 0.05
C ALA A 36 -1.77 -5.25 0.79
N SER A 37 -0.62 -4.91 0.21
CA SER A 37 0.67 -5.07 0.85
C SER A 37 1.58 -3.87 0.62
N ILE A 38 2.42 -3.58 1.60
CA ILE A 38 3.38 -2.49 1.62
C ILE A 38 4.74 -3.09 1.95
N LYS A 39 5.75 -2.83 1.11
CA LYS A 39 7.07 -3.43 1.22
C LYS A 39 8.16 -2.36 1.17
N THR A 40 9.19 -2.48 2.01
CA THR A 40 10.41 -1.65 1.96
C THR A 40 11.55 -2.41 2.61
N GLU A 41 12.73 -2.48 1.99
CA GLU A 41 13.99 -2.97 2.59
C GLU A 41 13.86 -4.06 3.69
N GLY A 42 13.32 -5.24 3.35
CA GLY A 42 13.17 -6.37 4.28
C GLY A 42 11.98 -6.29 5.24
N TYR A 43 11.21 -5.22 5.18
CA TYR A 43 9.94 -5.05 5.85
C TYR A 43 8.77 -5.32 4.89
N GLU A 44 7.75 -5.98 5.41
CA GLU A 44 6.47 -6.23 4.75
C GLU A 44 5.32 -5.97 5.74
N LEU A 45 4.28 -5.32 5.22
CA LEU A 45 3.02 -5.07 5.89
C LEU A 45 1.90 -5.52 4.97
N VAL A 46 1.08 -6.46 5.42
CA VAL A 46 -0.11 -6.97 4.74
C VAL A 46 -1.33 -6.42 5.45
N LEU A 47 -2.25 -5.87 4.68
CA LEU A 47 -3.52 -5.31 5.12
C LEU A 47 -4.68 -6.17 4.64
N ASP A 48 -5.80 -6.10 5.35
CA ASP A 48 -7.06 -6.67 4.90
C ASP A 48 -7.81 -5.75 3.92
N ASN A 49 -9.07 -6.10 3.63
CA ASN A 49 -9.94 -5.37 2.72
C ASN A 49 -10.40 -4.00 3.25
N GLU A 50 -10.23 -3.72 4.54
CA GLU A 50 -10.50 -2.41 5.16
C GLU A 50 -9.20 -1.61 5.36
N PHE A 51 -8.11 -2.06 4.75
CA PHE A 51 -6.76 -1.55 4.94
C PHE A 51 -6.29 -1.59 6.40
N ALA A 52 -6.90 -2.44 7.23
CA ALA A 52 -6.47 -2.65 8.60
C ALA A 52 -5.26 -3.60 8.63
N TYR A 53 -4.38 -3.37 9.61
CA TYR A 53 -3.17 -4.19 9.80
C TYR A 53 -3.55 -5.65 10.02
N ARG A 54 -3.10 -6.55 9.13
CA ARG A 54 -3.33 -7.98 9.26
C ARG A 54 -2.09 -8.73 9.74
N LYS A 55 -0.93 -8.45 9.13
CA LYS A 55 0.33 -9.15 9.41
C LYS A 55 1.52 -8.37 8.85
N GLY A 56 2.66 -8.42 9.52
CA GLY A 56 3.88 -7.81 9.02
C GLY A 56 4.97 -7.70 10.08
N ASN A 57 6.09 -7.11 9.70
CA ASN A 57 7.21 -6.77 10.59
C ASN A 57 7.53 -5.26 10.56
N PHE A 58 6.63 -4.44 10.00
CA PHE A 58 6.81 -2.99 9.92
C PHE A 58 6.95 -2.36 11.31
N PRO A 59 7.86 -1.39 11.48
CA PRO A 59 7.93 -0.58 12.69
C PRO A 59 6.59 0.14 12.95
N PRO A 60 6.04 0.11 14.18
CA PRO A 60 4.74 0.71 14.49
C PRO A 60 4.61 2.19 14.08
N GLY A 61 5.69 2.97 14.24
CA GLY A 61 5.70 4.38 13.85
C GLY A 61 5.60 4.63 12.34
N TRP A 62 5.92 3.63 11.50
CA TRP A 62 5.81 3.76 10.05
C TRP A 62 4.39 3.46 9.57
N VAL A 63 3.66 2.58 10.26
CA VAL A 63 2.29 2.18 9.90
C VAL A 63 1.37 3.39 9.76
N ALA A 64 1.48 4.34 10.69
CA ALA A 64 0.70 5.59 10.69
C ALA A 64 0.98 6.51 9.48
N LEU A 65 2.08 6.29 8.76
CA LEU A 65 2.47 7.08 7.59
C LEU A 65 2.14 6.36 6.28
N VAL A 66 2.39 5.05 6.23
CA VAL A 66 2.29 4.29 4.97
C VAL A 66 0.86 3.91 4.60
N ILE A 67 -0.02 3.64 5.59
CA ILE A 67 -1.42 3.30 5.29
C ILE A 67 -2.15 4.48 4.64
N PRO A 68 -2.08 5.73 5.17
CA PRO A 68 -2.70 6.88 4.50
C PRO A 68 -2.15 7.13 3.09
N ALA A 69 -0.84 6.94 2.89
CA ALA A 69 -0.23 7.09 1.57
C ALA A 69 -0.80 6.08 0.55
N LEU A 70 -1.03 4.83 0.96
CA LEU A 70 -1.71 3.83 0.13
C LEU A 70 -3.13 4.27 -0.23
N VAL A 71 -3.90 4.74 0.75
CA VAL A 71 -5.28 5.20 0.53
C VAL A 71 -5.32 6.34 -0.47
N GLY A 72 -4.44 7.35 -0.32
CA GLY A 72 -4.35 8.47 -1.26
C GLY A 72 -4.01 8.02 -2.68
N LEU A 73 -3.07 7.09 -2.85
CA LEU A 73 -2.75 6.51 -4.16
C LEU A 73 -3.94 5.80 -4.79
N LEU A 74 -4.72 5.06 -3.99
CA LEU A 74 -5.91 4.38 -4.49
C LEU A 74 -7.01 5.35 -4.87
N GLU A 75 -7.23 6.40 -4.06
CA GLU A 75 -8.20 7.45 -4.39
C GLU A 75 -7.83 8.15 -5.70
N GLU A 76 -6.58 8.58 -5.88
CA GLU A 76 -6.11 9.18 -7.13
C GLU A 76 -6.28 8.22 -8.32
N HIS A 77 -5.95 6.94 -8.15
CA HIS A 77 -6.06 5.97 -9.24
C HIS A 77 -7.52 5.61 -9.57
N LEU A 78 -8.42 5.59 -8.58
CA LEU A 78 -9.84 5.36 -8.79
C LEU A 78 -10.53 6.58 -9.40
N TYR A 79 -10.16 7.80 -8.98
CA TYR A 79 -10.67 9.05 -9.56
C TYR A 79 -10.35 9.15 -11.06
N HIS A 80 -9.17 8.72 -11.50
CA HIS A 80 -8.81 8.73 -12.91
C HIS A 80 -9.49 7.63 -13.75
N VAL A 81 -10.08 6.60 -13.14
CA VAL A 81 -10.87 5.60 -13.86
C VAL A 81 -12.28 6.12 -14.14
N ASP A 82 -12.85 6.94 -13.26
CA ASP A 82 -14.18 7.53 -13.44
C ASP A 82 -14.18 8.75 -14.40
N GLU A 83 -13.06 9.46 -14.56
CA GLU A 83 -12.93 10.58 -15.53
C GLU A 83 -12.77 10.12 -17.00
N LEU A 84 -12.67 8.82 -17.26
CA LEU A 84 -12.56 8.26 -18.61
C LEU A 84 -13.89 7.69 -19.15
N ASN A 85 -15.01 7.89 -18.44
CA ASN A 85 -16.37 7.52 -18.89
C ASN A 85 -17.19 8.72 -19.35
#